data_AF-A0A842T5T7-F1
#
_entry.id   AF-A0A842T5T7-F1
#
_cell.length_a   1.000
_cell.length_b   1.000
_cell.length_c   1.000
_cell.angle_alpha   90.00
_cell.angle_beta   90.00
_cell.angle_gamma   90.00
#
_symmetry.space_group_name_H-M   'P 1'
#
loop_
_entity.id
_entity.type
_entity.pdbx_description
1 polymer ?
#
loop_
_entity_poly.entity_id
_entity_poly.type
_entity_poly.pdbx_seq_one_letter_code
_entity_poly.pdbx_strand_id
1 'polypeptide(L)'
;MRKSDLPKNKPNLVLITSLFTYWWQPVWKSVKKYKKLYPNAEIIVGGIYASILPEYCKKSGCDEVYVGLVREAENLIPTYDLIPDLKLCVIHASRGCIRRCKFCFVHKLEPHIK
;
A
#
# COMPACT_ATOMS: atom_id res chain seq x y z
N MET A 1 5.06 -10.00 -12.40
CA MET A 1 6.02 -10.71 -11.55
C MET A 1 6.22 -12.11 -12.11
N ARG A 2 7.39 -12.34 -12.68
CA ARG A 2 7.83 -13.66 -13.17
C ARG A 2 8.17 -14.52 -11.94
N LYS A 3 8.17 -15.86 -12.08
CA LYS A 3 8.56 -16.76 -10.97
C LYS A 3 9.98 -16.49 -10.45
N SER A 4 10.86 -15.95 -11.30
CA SER A 4 12.23 -15.52 -10.97
C SER A 4 12.30 -14.41 -9.95
N ASP A 5 11.22 -13.63 -9.78
CA ASP A 5 11.22 -12.42 -8.94
C ASP A 5 10.70 -12.72 -7.51
N LEU A 6 10.48 -13.99 -7.17
CA LEU A 6 10.05 -14.40 -5.82
C LEU A 6 11.24 -14.38 -4.84
N PRO A 7 11.03 -13.97 -3.58
CA PRO A 7 12.09 -13.96 -2.59
C PRO A 7 12.62 -15.38 -2.34
N LYS A 8 13.94 -15.49 -2.11
CA LYS A 8 14.60 -16.77 -1.76
C LYS A 8 14.04 -17.37 -0.47
N ASN A 9 13.66 -16.52 0.50
CA ASN A 9 13.06 -16.93 1.76
C ASN A 9 11.54 -16.71 1.72
N LYS A 10 10.80 -17.58 2.40
CA LYS A 10 9.35 -17.41 2.57
C LYS A 10 9.09 -16.25 3.54
N PRO A 11 8.24 -15.26 3.17
CA PRO A 11 7.91 -14.16 4.06
C PRO A 11 7.00 -14.62 5.20
N ASN A 12 7.12 -13.97 6.35
CA ASN A 12 6.19 -14.09 7.47
C ASN A 12 5.10 -13.00 7.42
N LEU A 13 5.33 -11.94 6.64
CA LEU A 13 4.45 -10.78 6.49
C LEU A 13 4.45 -10.32 5.03
N VAL A 14 3.26 -10.03 4.51
CA VAL A 14 3.05 -9.47 3.16
C VAL A 14 2.24 -8.18 3.29
N LEU A 15 2.86 -7.06 2.93
CA LEU A 15 2.22 -5.76 2.91
C LEU A 15 1.78 -5.43 1.48
N ILE A 16 0.49 -5.12 1.30
CA ILE A 16 -0.08 -4.76 -0.01
C ILE A 16 -0.58 -3.31 0.06
N THR A 17 0.04 -2.43 -0.73
CA THR A 17 -0.39 -1.04 -0.85
C THR A 17 -1.44 -0.88 -1.94
N SER A 18 -2.54 -0.21 -1.61
CA SER A 18 -3.60 0.17 -2.53
C SER A 18 -3.55 1.66 -2.86
N LEU A 19 -3.99 2.01 -4.07
CA LEU A 19 -4.09 3.39 -4.54
C LEU A 19 -5.56 3.76 -4.71
N PHE A 20 -6.08 3.77 -5.94
CA PHE A 20 -7.44 4.21 -6.21
C PHE A 20 -8.49 3.15 -5.91
N THR A 21 -9.69 3.61 -5.52
CA THR A 21 -10.85 2.76 -5.22
C THR A 21 -11.28 1.92 -6.42
N TYR A 22 -11.15 2.42 -7.65
CA TYR A 22 -11.48 1.66 -8.87
C TYR A 22 -10.47 0.55 -9.22
N TRP A 23 -9.29 0.52 -8.59
CA TRP A 23 -8.30 -0.56 -8.73
C TRP A 23 -8.41 -1.61 -7.62
N TRP A 24 -9.56 -1.73 -6.95
CA TRP A 24 -9.77 -2.70 -5.88
C TRP A 24 -9.60 -4.16 -6.35
N GLN A 25 -9.96 -4.49 -7.59
CA GLN A 25 -9.89 -5.86 -8.11
C GLN A 25 -8.44 -6.41 -8.15
N PRO A 26 -7.44 -5.69 -8.72
CA PRO A 26 -6.03 -6.04 -8.59
C PRO A 26 -5.55 -6.28 -7.16
N VAL A 27 -5.99 -5.45 -6.20
CA VAL A 27 -5.63 -5.61 -4.78
C VAL A 27 -6.14 -6.96 -4.25
N TRP A 28 -7.41 -7.28 -4.51
CA TRP A 28 -8.01 -8.55 -4.08
C TRP A 28 -7.36 -9.76 -4.75
N LYS A 29 -7.03 -9.66 -6.05
CA LYS A 29 -6.29 -10.70 -6.77
C LYS A 29 -4.91 -10.93 -6.14
N SER A 30 -4.25 -9.87 -5.68
CA SER A 30 -2.95 -9.95 -5.01
C SER A 30 -3.07 -10.65 -3.65
N VAL A 31 -4.05 -10.28 -2.83
CA VAL A 31 -4.34 -10.95 -1.54
C VAL A 31 -4.56 -12.45 -1.75
N LYS A 32 -5.46 -12.82 -2.66
CA LYS A 32 -5.76 -14.24 -2.95
C LYS A 32 -4.54 -15.01 -3.45
N LYS A 33 -3.71 -14.37 -4.29
CA LYS A 33 -2.48 -14.97 -4.81
C LYS A 33 -1.47 -15.24 -3.69
N TYR A 34 -1.20 -14.23 -2.86
CA TYR A 34 -0.17 -14.37 -1.81
C TYR A 34 -0.62 -15.26 -0.67
N LYS A 35 -1.92 -15.30 -0.34
CA LYS A 35 -2.45 -16.26 0.65
C LYS A 35 -2.29 -17.72 0.21
N LYS A 36 -2.37 -17.98 -1.10
CA LYS A 36 -2.09 -19.31 -1.67
C LYS A 36 -0.59 -19.65 -1.70
N LEU A 37 0.26 -18.67 -1.98
CA LEU A 37 1.72 -18.88 -2.05
C LEU A 37 2.36 -19.00 -0.66
N TYR A 38 1.86 -18.23 0.31
CA TYR A 38 2.42 -18.08 1.64
C TYR A 38 1.30 -18.18 2.69
N PRO A 39 0.77 -19.39 2.95
CA PRO A 39 -0.39 -19.58 3.83
C PRO A 39 -0.11 -19.21 5.30
N ASN A 40 1.16 -19.19 5.70
CA ASN A 40 1.58 -18.82 7.06
C ASN A 40 1.96 -17.35 7.18
N ALA A 41 1.96 -16.59 6.09
CA ALA A 41 2.29 -15.18 6.13
C ALA A 41 1.04 -14.36 6.47
N GLU A 42 1.19 -13.40 7.37
CA GLU A 42 0.16 -12.41 7.64
C GLU A 42 0.06 -11.43 6.45
N ILE A 43 -1.16 -11.15 5.98
CA ILE A 43 -1.39 -10.23 4.87
C ILE A 43 -2.12 -8.99 5.35
N ILE A 44 -1.44 -7.85 5.31
CA ILE A 44 -1.98 -6.54 5.65
C ILE A 44 -2.15 -5.71 4.38
N VAL A 45 -3.34 -5.12 4.20
CA VAL A 45 -3.63 -4.23 3.07
C VAL A 45 -3.77 -2.80 3.57
N GLY A 46 -2.99 -1.88 3.00
CA GLY A 46 -3.00 -0.45 3.35
C GLY A 46 -3.16 0.44 2.12
N GLY A 47 -2.96 1.74 2.29
CA GLY A 47 -3.04 2.74 1.22
C GLY A 47 -4.42 3.37 1.05
N ILE A 48 -4.62 4.14 -0.02
CA ILE A 48 -5.73 5.09 -0.15
C ILE A 48 -7.08 4.36 -0.19
N TYR A 49 -7.24 3.36 -1.07
CA TYR A 49 -8.48 2.58 -1.16
C TYR A 49 -8.82 1.88 0.17
N ALA A 50 -7.83 1.22 0.78
CA ALA A 50 -7.98 0.56 2.07
C ALA A 50 -8.42 1.53 3.18
N SER A 51 -7.90 2.76 3.15
CA SER A 51 -8.22 3.80 4.14
C SER A 51 -9.60 4.42 3.92
N ILE A 52 -10.06 4.54 2.67
CA ILE A 52 -11.37 5.14 2.34
C ILE A 52 -12.51 4.14 2.57
N LEU A 53 -12.31 2.87 2.19
CA LEU A 53 -13.33 1.83 2.22
C LEU A 53 -12.84 0.57 2.96
N PRO A 54 -12.50 0.67 4.26
CA PRO A 54 -11.87 -0.43 5.00
C PRO A 54 -12.74 -1.68 5.06
N GLU A 55 -14.05 -1.52 5.31
CA GLU A 55 -15.01 -2.64 5.34
C GLU A 55 -15.12 -3.37 4.00
N TYR A 56 -15.01 -2.63 2.89
CA TYR A 56 -15.01 -3.25 1.57
C TYR A 56 -13.66 -3.92 1.29
N CYS A 57 -12.55 -3.31 1.70
CA CYS A 57 -11.22 -3.88 1.58
C CYS A 57 -11.10 -5.19 2.37
N LYS A 58 -11.68 -5.29 3.56
CA LYS A 58 -11.64 -6.51 4.38
C LYS A 58 -12.22 -7.74 3.67
N LYS A 59 -13.20 -7.55 2.79
CA LYS A 59 -13.79 -8.61 1.94
C LYS A 59 -12.80 -9.24 0.96
N SER A 60 -11.61 -8.66 0.78
CA SER A 60 -10.54 -9.26 -0.02
C SER A 60 -10.00 -10.58 0.57
N GLY A 61 -10.23 -10.83 1.87
CA GLY A 61 -9.68 -11.96 2.61
C GLY A 61 -8.31 -11.71 3.22
N CYS A 62 -7.91 -10.43 3.36
CA CYS A 62 -6.71 -10.02 4.10
C CYS A 62 -6.89 -10.19 5.62
N ASP A 63 -5.78 -10.40 6.31
CA ASP A 63 -5.76 -10.63 7.75
C ASP A 63 -5.96 -9.32 8.52
N GLU A 64 -5.46 -8.19 7.98
CA GLU A 64 -5.70 -6.85 8.52
C GLU A 64 -5.84 -5.80 7.41
N VAL A 65 -6.60 -4.74 7.70
CA VAL A 65 -6.67 -3.53 6.88
C VAL A 65 -6.07 -2.38 7.69
N TYR A 66 -4.97 -1.82 7.20
CA TYR A 66 -4.34 -0.66 7.81
C TYR A 66 -4.93 0.64 7.24
N VAL A 67 -5.49 1.48 8.11
CA VAL A 67 -6.15 2.73 7.73
C VAL A 67 -5.23 3.91 8.05
N GLY A 68 -4.93 4.71 7.03
CA GLY A 68 -4.14 5.93 7.15
C GLY A 68 -2.68 5.76 6.75
N LEU A 69 -1.85 6.69 7.22
CA LEU A 69 -0.43 6.75 6.95
C LEU A 69 0.38 6.11 8.08
N VAL A 70 1.41 5.37 7.70
CA VAL A 70 2.47 4.94 8.62
C VAL A 70 3.40 6.12 8.86
N ARG A 71 3.20 6.83 9.97
CA ARG A 71 3.87 8.12 10.24
C ARG A 71 5.38 7.99 10.39
N GLU A 72 5.82 6.86 10.93
CA GLU A 72 7.23 6.53 11.16
C GLU A 72 7.98 6.41 9.83
N ALA A 73 7.32 5.86 8.80
CA ALA A 73 7.91 5.65 7.48
C ALA A 73 8.14 6.97 6.71
N GLU A 74 7.39 8.02 7.02
CA GLU A 74 7.56 9.33 6.38
C GLU A 74 8.87 10.03 6.76
N ASN A 75 9.51 9.61 7.85
CA ASN A 75 10.81 10.14 8.29
C ASN A 75 12.00 9.29 7.79
N LEU A 76 11.74 8.29 6.96
CA LEU A 76 12.76 7.38 6.43
C LEU A 76 13.02 7.66 4.95
N ILE A 77 14.26 7.41 4.52
CA ILE A 77 14.61 7.44 3.11
C ILE A 77 14.07 6.15 2.47
N PRO A 78 13.35 6.22 1.33
CA PRO A 78 12.92 5.03 0.61
C PRO A 78 14.11 4.13 0.28
N THR A 79 13.89 2.82 0.34
CA THR A 79 14.92 1.80 0.09
C THR A 79 15.22 1.66 -1.40
N TYR A 80 15.81 2.72 -1.99
CA TYR A 80 16.15 2.80 -3.42
C TYR A 80 17.13 1.71 -3.85
N ASP A 81 17.93 1.20 -2.93
CA ASP A 81 18.86 0.08 -3.11
C ASP A 81 18.16 -1.25 -3.46
N LEU A 82 16.84 -1.39 -3.22
CA LEU A 82 16.07 -2.57 -3.64
C LEU A 82 15.75 -2.60 -5.13
N ILE A 83 15.95 -1.50 -5.86
CA ILE A 83 15.61 -1.41 -7.29
C ILE A 83 16.90 -1.54 -8.12
N PRO A 84 17.14 -2.70 -8.78
CA PRO A 84 18.27 -2.83 -9.69
C PRO A 84 18.12 -1.86 -10.86
N ASP A 85 19.23 -1.25 -11.29
CA ASP A 85 19.30 -0.30 -12.41
C ASP A 85 18.36 0.92 -12.28
N LEU A 86 18.33 1.53 -11.08
CA LEU A 86 17.49 2.69 -10.80
C LEU A 86 17.86 3.91 -11.66
N LYS A 87 17.01 4.25 -12.63
CA LYS A 87 17.17 5.43 -13.52
C LYS A 87 16.41 6.67 -13.04
N LEU A 88 15.41 6.49 -12.18
CA LEU A 88 14.50 7.56 -11.74
C LEU A 88 14.06 7.31 -10.30
N CYS A 89 14.15 8.34 -9.46
CA CYS A 89 13.65 8.32 -8.09
C CYS A 89 12.41 9.20 -7.98
N VAL A 90 11.38 8.70 -7.28
CA VAL A 90 10.25 9.52 -6.83
C VAL A 90 10.50 9.90 -5.37
N ILE A 91 10.45 11.20 -5.08
CA ILE A 91 10.56 11.75 -3.74
C ILE A 91 9.29 12.55 -3.41
N HIS A 92 8.90 12.57 -2.15
CA HIS A 92 7.89 13.50 -1.66
C HIS A 92 8.62 14.71 -1.06
N ALA A 93 8.51 15.87 -1.71
CA ALA A 93 9.02 17.13 -1.15
C ALA A 93 8.09 17.73 -0.07
N SER A 94 6.83 17.31 -0.08
CA SER A 94 5.80 17.71 0.88
C SER A 94 4.71 16.65 0.91
N ARG A 95 3.95 16.58 2.02
CA ARG A 95 2.75 15.74 2.18
C ARG A 95 1.52 16.57 2.47
N GLY A 96 0.35 16.07 2.09
CA GLY A 96 -0.94 16.71 2.35
C GLY A 96 -1.33 17.89 1.46
N CYS A 97 -2.59 18.32 1.59
CA CYS A 97 -3.15 19.42 0.82
C CYS A 97 -4.29 20.12 1.57
N ILE A 98 -4.18 21.45 1.74
CA ILE A 98 -5.18 22.28 2.42
C ILE A 98 -6.46 22.53 1.61
N ARG A 99 -6.48 22.15 0.32
CA ARG A 99 -7.60 22.41 -0.58
C ARG A 99 -8.73 21.41 -0.33
N ARG A 100 -9.95 21.91 -0.10
CA ARG A 100 -11.16 21.11 0.17
C ARG A 100 -11.94 20.77 -1.10
N CYS A 101 -11.26 20.27 -2.12
CA CYS A 101 -11.89 19.90 -3.39
C CYS A 101 -12.90 18.77 -3.16
N LYS A 102 -14.17 18.95 -3.58
CA LYS A 102 -15.28 18.02 -3.29
C LYS A 102 -15.02 16.57 -3.74
N PHE A 103 -14.24 16.39 -4.80
CA PHE A 103 -13.91 15.09 -5.37
C PHE A 103 -12.67 14.42 -4.73
N CYS A 104 -11.86 15.17 -3.98
CA CYS A 104 -10.56 14.72 -3.51
C CYS A 104 -10.63 14.28 -2.04
N PHE A 105 -10.14 13.08 -1.75
CA PHE A 105 -10.09 12.57 -0.38
C PHE A 105 -8.81 12.96 0.37
N VAL A 106 -7.80 13.53 -0.31
CA VAL A 106 -6.50 13.88 0.30
C VAL A 106 -6.68 14.81 1.48
N HIS A 107 -7.51 15.85 1.38
CA HIS A 107 -7.71 16.79 2.50
C HIS A 107 -8.41 16.18 3.72
N LYS A 108 -8.96 14.96 3.61
CA LYS A 108 -9.52 14.19 4.73
C LYS A 108 -8.47 13.28 5.37
N LEU A 109 -7.59 12.66 4.57
CA LEU A 109 -6.49 11.82 5.07
C LEU A 109 -5.31 12.64 5.59
N GLU A 110 -4.96 13.70 4.85
CA GLU A 110 -3.76 14.52 5.00
C GLU A 110 -4.13 16.02 4.92
N PRO A 111 -4.84 16.56 5.94
CA PRO A 111 -5.40 17.93 5.89
C PRO A 111 -4.35 19.05 5.98
N HIS A 112 -3.15 18.75 6.47
CA HIS A 112 -2.09 19.73 6.71
C HIS A 112 -0.91 19.45 5.78
N ILE A 113 -0.30 20.53 5.28
CA ILE A 113 0.96 20.44 4.55
C ILE A 113 2.08 20.25 5.58
N LYS A 114 2.91 19.24 5.35
CA LYS A 114 4.13 18.96 6.10
C LYS A 114 5.30 18.82 5.14
#